data_AF-A0AAQ0LQN0-F1
#
_entry.id   AF-A0AAQ0LQN0-F1
#
_cell.length_a   1.000
_cell.length_b   1.000
_cell.length_c   1.000
_cell.angle_alpha   90.00
_cell.angle_beta   90.00
_cell.angle_gamma   90.00
#
_symmetry.space_group_name_H-M   'P 1'
#
loop_
_entity.id
_entity.type
_entity.pdbx_description
1 polymer ?
#
loop_
_entity_poly.entity_id
_entity_poly.type
_entity_poly.pdbx_seq_one_letter_code
_entity_poly.pdbx_strand_id
1 'polypeptide(L)' 'MVFRDYIDSLPNVRLETINKIAEVTCSSKVTVYRWLSGDIEPPMIKKKTIAEYLGMSVEELFPTTKN' A
#
# COMPACT_ATOMS: atom_id res chain seq x y z
N MET A 1 -9.53 -1.11 3.99
CA MET A 1 -8.71 -2.22 3.43
C MET A 1 -7.44 -2.24 4.25
N VAL A 2 -6.91 -3.41 4.59
CA VAL A 2 -5.83 -3.51 5.58
C VAL A 2 -4.62 -2.63 5.22
N PHE A 3 -4.26 -2.55 3.93
CA PHE A 3 -3.22 -1.63 3.47
C PHE A 3 -3.49 -0.15 3.81
N ARG A 4 -4.72 0.34 3.64
CA ARG A 4 -5.09 1.71 4.03
C ARG A 4 -5.06 1.87 5.55
N ASP A 5 -5.66 0.92 6.25
CA ASP A 5 -5.83 0.99 7.70
C ASP A 5 -4.46 0.99 8.40
N TYR A 6 -3.49 0.21 7.88
CA TYR A 6 -2.10 0.24 8.30
C TYR A 6 -1.46 1.62 8.08
N ILE A 7 -1.55 2.17 6.87
CA ILE A 7 -0.93 3.46 6.53
C ILE A 7 -1.54 4.62 7.33
N ASP A 8 -2.85 4.57 7.59
CA ASP A 8 -3.54 5.57 8.40
C ASP A 8 -3.25 5.40 9.91
N SER A 9 -2.82 4.22 10.37
CA SER A 9 -2.39 3.99 11.75
C SER A 9 -0.99 4.54 12.08
N LEU A 10 -0.18 4.86 11.07
CA LEU A 10 1.19 5.35 11.25
C LEU A 10 1.20 6.81 11.75
N PRO A 11 1.70 7.08 12.98
CA PRO A 11 1.75 8.45 13.49
C PRO A 11 2.90 9.21 12.83
N ASN A 12 2.61 10.38 12.25
CA ASN A 12 3.57 11.35 11.72
C ASN A 12 4.49 10.88 10.57
N VAL A 13 4.49 9.60 10.18
CA VAL A 13 5.32 9.08 9.08
C VAL A 13 4.53 8.77 7.81
N ARG A 14 3.20 8.93 7.84
CA ARG A 14 2.29 8.60 6.72
C ARG A 14 2.74 9.16 5.38
N LEU A 15 3.12 10.44 5.33
CA LEU A 15 3.57 11.08 4.09
C LEU A 15 4.90 10.49 3.59
N GLU A 16 5.83 10.22 4.50
CA GLU A 16 7.12 9.60 4.17
C GLU A 16 6.92 8.17 3.65
N THR A 17 6.05 7.39 4.29
CA THR A 17 5.70 6.04 3.84
C THR A 17 5.07 6.06 2.45
N ILE A 18 4.15 6.99 2.17
CA ILE A 18 3.56 7.15 0.83
C ILE A 18 4.63 7.51 -0.21
N ASN A 19 5.55 8.42 0.14
CA ASN A 19 6.66 8.78 -0.73
C ASN A 19 7.57 7.57 -1.01
N LYS A 20 7.87 6.78 0.02
CA LYS A 20 8.74 5.62 -0.13
C LYS A 20 8.06 4.51 -0.93
N ILE A 21 6.77 4.28 -0.72
CA ILE A 21 5.97 3.35 -1.52
C ILE A 21 5.99 3.77 -2.99
N ALA A 22 5.78 5.07 -3.28
CA ALA A 22 5.84 5.58 -4.65
C ALA A 22 7.22 5.33 -5.30
N GLU A 23 8.30 5.55 -4.55
CA GLU A 23 9.67 5.30 -4.98
C GLU A 23 9.94 3.83 -5.28
N VAL A 24 9.71 2.93 -4.30
CA VAL A 24 10.01 1.48 -4.47
C VAL A 24 9.11 0.82 -5.50
N THR A 25 7.90 1.35 -5.70
CA THR A 25 6.97 0.86 -6.71
C THR A 25 7.11 1.58 -8.04
N CYS A 26 8.08 2.49 -8.24
CA CYS A 26 8.22 3.32 -9.45
C CYS A 26 6.87 3.88 -9.95
N SER A 27 6.03 4.34 -9.02
CA SER A 27 4.66 4.79 -9.28
C SER A 27 4.48 6.24 -8.84
N SER A 28 3.48 6.92 -9.37
CA SER A 28 3.18 8.28 -8.91
C SER A 28 2.55 8.25 -7.50
N LYS A 29 2.77 9.29 -6.70
CA LYS A 29 2.10 9.45 -5.39
C LYS A 29 0.58 9.41 -5.53
N VAL A 30 0.05 9.98 -6.63
CA VAL A 30 -1.39 9.94 -6.96
C VAL A 30 -1.88 8.51 -7.10
N THR A 31 -1.13 7.64 -7.77
CA THR A 31 -1.44 6.22 -7.89
C THR A 31 -1.50 5.56 -6.52
N VAL A 32 -0.54 5.85 -5.63
CA VAL A 32 -0.53 5.33 -4.26
C VAL A 32 -1.75 5.80 -3.47
N TYR A 33 -2.15 7.07 -3.60
CA TYR A 33 -3.38 7.57 -3.00
C TYR A 33 -4.63 6.86 -3.51
N ARG A 34 -4.70 6.55 -4.81
CA ARG A 34 -5.83 5.80 -5.38
C ARG A 34 -5.85 4.34 -4.92
N TRP A 35 -4.69 3.74 -4.69
CA TRP A 35 -4.61 2.45 -4.02
C TRP A 35 -5.19 2.58 -2.61
N LEU A 36 -4.72 3.53 -1.81
CA LEU A 36 -5.19 3.77 -0.44
C LEU A 36 -6.70 4.05 -0.36
N SER A 37 -7.28 4.74 -1.34
CA SER A 37 -8.73 4.97 -1.38
C SER A 37 -9.53 3.74 -1.82
N GLY A 38 -8.88 2.71 -2.38
CA GLY A 38 -9.52 1.53 -2.97
C GLY A 38 -10.15 1.80 -4.34
N ASP A 39 -9.79 2.92 -4.99
CA ASP A 39 -10.28 3.29 -6.32
C ASP A 39 -9.68 2.39 -7.41
N ILE A 40 -8.39 2.06 -7.26
CA ILE A 40 -7.71 1.08 -8.09
C ILE A 40 -6.94 0.09 -7.21
N GLU A 41 -6.78 -1.13 -7.69
CA GLU A 41 -6.00 -2.14 -7.00
C GLU A 41 -4.56 -2.19 -7.55
N PRO A 42 -3.52 -2.26 -6.70
CA PRO A 42 -2.15 -2.40 -7.19
C PRO A 42 -1.97 -3.73 -7.95
N PRO A 43 -1.23 -3.74 -9.07
CA PRO A 43 -0.84 -4.98 -9.74
C PRO A 43 -0.06 -5.91 -8.80
N MET A 44 -0.09 -7.23 -9.04
CA MET A 44 0.52 -8.23 -8.14
C MET A 44 2.01 -7.97 -7.87
N ILE A 45 2.78 -7.51 -8.88
CA ILE A 45 4.19 -7.14 -8.71
C ILE A 45 4.34 -6.02 -7.68
N LYS A 46 3.48 -4.99 -7.75
CA LYS A 46 3.49 -3.85 -6.83
C LYS A 46 3.04 -4.26 -5.43
N LYS A 47 2.04 -5.14 -5.32
CA LYS A 47 1.62 -5.71 -4.02
C LYS A 47 2.77 -6.42 -3.31
N LYS A 48 3.54 -7.24 -4.05
CA LYS A 48 4.73 -7.93 -3.50
C LYS A 48 5.79 -6.93 -3.03
N THR A 49 6.09 -5.90 -3.81
CA THR A 49 7.05 -4.86 -3.41
C THR A 49 6.60 -4.09 -2.17
N ILE A 50 5.30 -3.77 -2.07
CA ILE A 50 4.75 -3.08 -0.90
C ILE A 50 4.81 -3.99 0.35
N ALA A 51 4.44 -5.25 0.19
CA ALA A 51 4.51 -6.26 1.25
C ALA A 51 5.95 -6.45 1.77
N GLU A 52 6.91 -6.58 0.87
CA GLU A 52 8.34 -6.66 1.19
C GLU A 52 8.84 -5.40 1.93
N TYR A 53 8.45 -4.22 1.45
CA TYR A 53 8.83 -2.96 2.10
C TYR A 53 8.24 -2.79 3.51
N LEU A 54 6.99 -3.22 3.71
CA LEU A 54 6.29 -3.11 5.00
C LEU A 54 6.59 -4.29 5.95
N GLY A 55 7.27 -5.33 5.48
CA GLY A 55 7.55 -6.53 6.26
C GLY A 55 6.30 -7.36 6.58
N MET A 56 5.27 -7.27 5.74
CA MET A 56 3.98 -7.96 5.89
C MET A 56 3.74 -8.90 4.70
N SER A 57 2.81 -9.85 4.82
CA SER A 57 2.41 -10.66 3.67
C SER A 57 1.48 -9.88 2.72
N VAL A 58 1.42 -10.34 1.46
CA VAL A 58 0.50 -9.75 0.47
C VAL A 58 -0.95 -9.99 0.89
N GLU A 59 -1.23 -11.15 1.46
CA GLU A 59 -2.55 -11.57 1.92
C GLU A 59 -3.04 -10.73 3.11
N GLU A 60 -2.14 -10.35 4.03
CA GLU A 60 -2.46 -9.44 5.12
C GLU A 60 -2.81 -8.04 4.61
N LEU A 61 -2.01 -7.48 3.69
CA LEU A 61 -2.23 -6.12 3.18
C LEU A 61 -3.40 -6.03 2.18
N PHE A 62 -3.57 -7.07 1.36
CA PHE A 62 -4.52 -7.15 0.25
C PHE A 62 -5.31 -8.47 0.31
N PRO A 63 -6.22 -8.64 1.29
CA PRO A 63 -6.98 -9.87 1.44
C PRO A 63 -7.87 -10.12 0.21
N THR A 64 -7.82 -11.33 -0.33
CA THR A 64 -8.61 -11.75 -1.51
C THR A 64 -10.04 -12.13 -1.16
N THR A 65 -10.36 -12.29 0.13
CA THR A 65 -11.70 -12.63 0.62
C THR A 65 -12.34 -11.39 1.24
N LYS A 66 -13.29 -10.79 0.52
CA LYS A 66 -14.30 -9.92 1.14
C LYS A 66 -15.26 -10.85 1.89
N ASN A 67 -15.14 -10.94 3.21
CA ASN A 67 -16.26 -11.39 4.03
C ASN A 67 -17.32 -10.29 4.08
#